data_AF-A0A950ZS90-F1
#
_entry.id   AF-A0A950ZS90-F1
#
_cell.length_a   1.000
_cell.length_b   1.000
_cell.length_c   1.000
_cell.angle_alpha   90.00
_cell.angle_beta   90.00
_cell.angle_gamma   90.00
#
_symmetry.space_group_name_H-M   'P 1'
#
loop_
_entity.id
_entity.type
_entity.pdbx_description
1 polymer ?
#
loop_
_entity_poly.entity_id
_entity_poly.type
_entity_poly.pdbx_seq_one_letter_code
_entity_poly.pdbx_strand_id
1 'polypeptide(L)' 'MWRNGRLTPRRIAAIQDRWRIDDEWWREHAVSRMYYALLLDDGTLLTVYHDVLTDQWFEQRG' A
#
# COMPACT_ATOMS: atom_id res chain seq x y z
N MET A 1 7.16 25.46 -13.25
CA MET A 1 6.79 25.91 -11.89
C MET A 1 6.54 24.67 -11.06
N TRP A 2 7.52 24.24 -10.27
CA TRP A 2 7.40 23.05 -9.42
C TRP A 2 6.77 23.49 -8.09
N ARG A 3 5.52 23.11 -7.85
CA ARG A 3 4.88 23.32 -6.55
C ARG A 3 5.58 22.40 -5.55
N ASN A 4 6.23 22.98 -4.54
CA ASN A 4 6.59 22.28 -3.31
C ASN A 4 5.29 21.82 -2.62
N GLY A 5 4.70 20.74 -3.11
CA GLY A 5 3.59 20.06 -2.45
C GLY A 5 4.14 19.41 -1.19
N ARG A 6 4.00 20.08 -0.06
CA ARG A 6 4.32 19.49 1.23
C ARG A 6 3.39 18.30 1.41
N LEU A 7 3.93 17.08 1.40
CA LEU A 7 3.16 15.89 1.76
C LEU A 7 2.75 16.05 3.23
N THR A 8 1.45 16.05 3.48
CA THR A 8 0.92 16.02 4.84
C THR A 8 0.88 14.57 5.28
N PRO A 9 1.64 14.16 6.31
CA PRO A 9 1.56 12.80 6.82
C PRO A 9 0.13 12.54 7.34
N ARG A 10 -0.43 11.39 6.98
CA ARG A 10 -1.73 10.91 7.48
C ARG A 10 -1.48 9.86 8.54
N ARG A 11 -2.17 9.93 9.68
CA ARG A 11 -1.94 8.99 10.78
C ARG A 11 -2.82 7.76 10.61
N ILE A 12 -2.22 6.59 10.80
CA ILE A 12 -2.95 5.33 10.86
C ILE A 12 -3.55 5.20 12.26
N ALA A 13 -4.88 5.04 12.34
CA ALA A 13 -5.59 4.76 13.58
C ALA A 13 -5.58 3.26 13.89
N ALA A 14 -5.80 2.41 12.86
CA ALA A 14 -5.76 0.96 13.01
C ALA A 14 -5.42 0.25 11.69
N ILE A 15 -4.80 -0.93 11.80
CA ILE A 15 -4.71 -1.90 10.69
C ILE A 15 -5.93 -2.82 10.85
N GLN A 16 -6.86 -2.75 9.90
CA GLN A 16 -8.08 -3.53 9.89
C GLN A 16 -7.84 -4.97 9.44
N ASP A 17 -6.97 -5.15 8.44
CA ASP A 17 -6.61 -6.46 7.92
C ASP A 17 -5.21 -6.45 7.27
N ARG A 18 -4.61 -7.62 7.13
CA ARG A 18 -3.33 -7.85 6.47
C ARG A 18 -3.33 -9.19 5.75
N TRP A 19 -3.05 -9.18 4.46
CA TRP A 19 -2.96 -10.38 3.64
C TRP A 19 -1.81 -10.30 2.65
N ARG A 20 -1.33 -11.46 2.20
CA ARG A 20 -0.26 -11.59 1.23
C ARG A 20 -0.78 -12.23 -0.04
N ILE A 21 -0.30 -11.73 -1.18
CA ILE A 21 -0.48 -12.34 -2.48
C ILE A 21 0.90 -12.62 -3.05
N ASP A 22 1.16 -13.89 -3.29
CA ASP A 22 2.22 -14.33 -4.18
C ASP A 22 1.55 -14.92 -5.42
N ASP A 23 1.83 -14.35 -6.58
CA ASP A 23 1.23 -14.75 -7.85
C ASP A 23 2.29 -14.75 -8.96
N GLU A 24 2.01 -15.46 -10.04
CA GLU A 24 2.90 -15.61 -11.20
C GLU A 24 4.35 -16.00 -10.85
N TRP A 25 4.59 -16.68 -9.72
CA TRP A 25 5.95 -17.02 -9.26
C TRP A 25 6.72 -17.96 -10.20
N TRP A 26 6.03 -18.57 -11.15
CA TRP A 26 6.59 -19.39 -12.22
C TRP A 26 6.90 -18.62 -13.51
N ARG A 27 6.63 -17.31 -13.56
CA ARG A 27 6.95 -16.42 -14.68
C ARG A 27 8.13 -15.52 -14.32
N GLU A 28 8.70 -14.88 -15.34
CA GLU A 28 9.78 -13.90 -15.16
C GLU A 28 9.35 -12.67 -14.34
N HIS A 29 8.06 -12.33 -14.39
CA HIS A 29 7.46 -11.20 -13.66
C HIS A 29 6.57 -11.69 -12.53
N ALA A 30 7.17 -12.30 -11.51
CA ALA A 30 6.44 -12.68 -10.30
C ALA A 30 5.84 -11.46 -9.59
N VAL A 31 4.71 -11.67 -8.92
CA VAL A 31 4.07 -10.69 -8.04
C VAL A 31 4.22 -11.18 -6.61
N SER A 32 4.75 -10.34 -5.73
CA SER A 32 4.79 -10.63 -4.29
C SER A 32 4.45 -9.36 -3.51
N ARG A 33 3.23 -9.31 -2.97
CA ARG A 33 2.67 -8.12 -2.33
C ARG A 33 2.10 -8.42 -0.95
N MET A 34 2.41 -7.58 0.02
CA MET A 34 1.78 -7.56 1.33
C MET A 34 0.80 -6.41 1.40
N TYR A 35 -0.49 -6.71 1.47
CA TYR A 35 -1.57 -5.74 1.55
C TYR A 35 -1.95 -5.45 3.00
N TYR A 36 -2.41 -4.21 3.22
CA TYR A 36 -2.94 -3.72 4.48
C TYR A 36 -4.22 -2.92 4.23
N ALA A 37 -5.30 -3.31 4.88
CA ALA A 37 -6.48 -2.46 5.01
C ALA A 37 -6.28 -1.56 6.23
N LEU A 38 -6.34 -0.25 6.05
CA LEU A 38 -6.04 0.76 7.06
C LEU A 38 -7.27 1.61 7.36
N LEU A 39 -7.49 1.88 8.64
CA LEU A 39 -8.33 2.99 9.10
C LEU A 39 -7.42 4.14 9.50
N LEU A 40 -7.65 5.31 8.92
CA LEU A 40 -6.92 6.54 9.27
C LEU A 40 -7.64 7.30 10.39
N ASP A 41 -6.93 8.22 11.04
CA ASP A 41 -7.47 9.01 12.16
C ASP A 41 -8.66 9.91 11.78
N ASP A 42 -8.75 10.30 10.52
CA ASP A 42 -9.88 11.02 9.92
C ASP A 42 -11.09 10.12 9.58
N GLY A 43 -11.01 8.81 9.84
CA GLY A 43 -12.05 7.82 9.52
C GLY A 43 -11.99 7.26 8.10
N THR A 44 -11.04 7.69 7.27
CA THR A 44 -10.87 7.17 5.90
C THR A 44 -10.41 5.72 5.92
N LEU A 45 -11.01 4.89 5.08
CA LEU A 45 -10.50 3.55 4.75
C LEU A 45 -9.56 3.63 3.55
N LEU A 46 -8.38 3.02 3.69
CA LEU A 46 -7.34 2.99 2.67
C LEU A 46 -6.78 1.57 2.56
N THR A 47 -6.62 1.07 1.35
CA THR A 47 -5.83 -0.16 1.12
C THR A 47 -4.49 0.22 0.52
N VAL A 48 -3.40 -0.22 1.15
CA VAL A 48 -2.04 -0.09 0.61
C VAL A 48 -1.41 -1.45 0.44
N TYR A 49 -0.42 -1.56 -0.43
CA TYR A 49 0.43 -2.74 -0.49
C TYR A 49 1.91 -2.40 -0.58
N HIS A 50 2.72 -3.24 0.05
CA HIS A 50 4.16 -3.30 -0.14
C HIS A 50 4.48 -4.33 -1.21
N ASP A 51 5.04 -3.89 -2.32
CA ASP A 51 5.65 -4.78 -3.30
C ASP A 51 7.01 -5.23 -2.76
N VAL A 52 7.08 -6.51 -2.38
CA VAL A 52 8.20 -7.08 -1.64
C VAL A 52 9.42 -7.28 -2.53
N LEU A 53 9.23 -7.42 -3.85
CA LEU A 53 10.33 -7.62 -4.80
C LEU A 53 11.06 -6.31 -5.08
N THR A 54 10.33 -5.21 -5.14
CA THR A 54 10.87 -3.88 -5.46
C THR A 54 11.11 -3.01 -4.22
N ASP A 55 10.63 -3.44 -3.06
CA ASP A 55 10.63 -2.69 -1.80
C ASP A 55 9.90 -1.34 -1.88
N GLN A 56 8.77 -1.32 -2.59
CA GLN A 56 7.98 -0.11 -2.83
C GLN A 56 6.57 -0.19 -2.26
N TRP A 57 6.01 0.96 -1.88
CA TRP A 57 4.68 1.06 -1.31
C TRP A 57 3.72 1.76 -2.27
N PHE A 58 2.51 1.23 -2.38
CA PHE A 58 1.48 1.72 -3.28
C PHE A 58 0.13 1.79 -2.59
N GLU A 59 -0.67 2.77 -2.96
CA GLU A 59 -2.09 2.82 -2.66
C GLU A 59 -2.86 1.98 -3.70
N GLN A 60 -3.69 1.05 -3.23
CA GLN A 60 -4.63 0.35 -4.10
C GLN A 60 -5.79 1.29 -4.40
N ARG A 61 -5.81 1.82 -5.61
CA ARG A 61 -6.99 2.51 -6.17
C ARG A 61 -7.82 1.47 -6.92
N GLY A 62 -9.11 1.44 -6.64
CA GLY A 62 -10.07 0.65 -7.40
C GLY A 62 -10.24 1.16 -8.82
#